data_AF-A0A075G0J7-F1
#
_entry.id   AF-A0A075G0J7-F1
#
_cell.length_a   1.000
_cell.length_b   1.000
_cell.length_c   1.000
_cell.angle_alpha   90.00
_cell.angle_beta   90.00
_cell.angle_gamma   90.00
#
_symmetry.space_group_name_H-M   'P 1'
#
loop_
_entity.id
_entity.type
_entity.pdbx_description
1 polymer ?
#
loop_
_entity_poly.entity_id
_entity_poly.type
_entity_poly.pdbx_seq_one_letter_code
_entity_poly.pdbx_strand_id
1 'polypeptide(L)'
;MAREGGIGIIHRFLTIEEQANQVLKVKRSGSVMIENPYQINDNQSISTAFEIMNDKEVSGLLVVNSESKLVGILTERDVLFESPNSDKLVNELMTKDVVTSKPNTTVSEAKEILKNNRIEKLPLIDDDRNIHGLFSSQDILNTENYPDASKDKKGRPLVGAAVGVKGDFLERTEALLEANTDVIVVDIAHGHSENAITTVKNIKKAFPNCELIAGNVATAQGTEDLIKAGVDAVKVGVGSGSICITRVITGSGVPQLTAVMDCAEIAKKYDIPIISDGGTRTSGDATKALAGGASTVMLGSMLSGTDESPGSTISKNGNRYKIYRGMASLAAARGRKSKETGLVDLADDLNDYVAEGVDGFVPYKGTVTDILKQITGGIRSGLSYCGGHTISQMQDNAEFIKMSGAGFAESKPHDVDLM
;
A
#
# COMPACT_ATOMS: atom_id res chain seq x y z
N MET A 1 5.95 2.23 -2.47
CA MET A 1 5.37 3.25 -1.55
C MET A 1 6.17 3.37 -0.26
N ALA A 2 6.08 2.44 0.69
CA ALA A 2 6.77 2.56 1.99
C ALA A 2 8.29 2.76 1.89
N ARG A 3 8.95 2.04 0.97
CA ARG A 3 10.38 2.21 0.67
C ARG A 3 10.76 3.64 0.25
N GLU A 4 9.84 4.38 -0.36
CA GLU A 4 10.07 5.74 -0.87
C GLU A 4 9.54 6.82 0.10
N GLY A 5 9.33 6.49 1.37
CA GLY A 5 8.82 7.41 2.40
C GLY A 5 7.32 7.71 2.33
N GLY A 6 6.57 6.97 1.50
CA GLY A 6 5.11 7.04 1.46
C GLY A 6 4.43 5.94 2.29
N ILE A 7 3.14 5.71 2.03
CA ILE A 7 2.39 4.55 2.55
C ILE A 7 1.42 4.07 1.46
N GLY A 8 1.12 2.78 1.44
CA GLY A 8 0.08 2.19 0.57
C GLY A 8 -1.11 1.72 1.40
N ILE A 9 -2.32 1.90 0.86
CA ILE A 9 -3.57 1.39 1.47
C ILE A 9 -4.06 0.19 0.66
N ILE A 10 -4.07 -0.99 1.28
CA ILE A 10 -4.55 -2.22 0.66
C ILE A 10 -6.08 -2.15 0.54
N HIS A 11 -6.58 -2.30 -0.69
CA HIS A 11 -8.01 -2.27 -0.97
C HIS A 11 -8.76 -3.45 -0.35
N ARG A 12 -10.06 -3.28 -0.09
CA ARG A 12 -10.90 -4.26 0.60
C ARG A 12 -11.70 -5.21 -0.31
N PHE A 13 -11.37 -5.25 -1.60
CA PHE A 13 -12.11 -6.07 -2.59
C PHE A 13 -11.46 -7.46 -2.69
N LEU A 14 -11.29 -8.04 -1.50
CA LEU A 14 -10.60 -9.29 -1.18
C LEU A 14 -11.37 -9.93 -0.01
N THR A 15 -11.23 -11.24 0.16
CA THR A 15 -11.65 -11.85 1.43
C THR A 15 -10.84 -11.25 2.59
N ILE A 16 -11.34 -11.41 3.83
CA ILE A 16 -10.61 -10.92 5.02
C ILE A 16 -9.21 -11.53 5.07
N GLU A 17 -9.12 -12.84 4.85
CA GLU A 17 -7.87 -13.60 4.84
C GLU A 17 -6.92 -13.13 3.71
N GLU A 18 -7.43 -12.98 2.48
CA GLU A 18 -6.62 -12.48 1.36
C GLU A 18 -6.04 -11.08 1.68
N GLN A 19 -6.85 -10.18 2.25
CA GLN A 19 -6.41 -8.82 2.59
C GLN A 19 -5.36 -8.83 3.70
N ALA A 20 -5.59 -9.60 4.77
CA ALA A 20 -4.63 -9.79 5.85
C ALA A 20 -3.30 -10.39 5.34
N ASN A 21 -3.37 -11.35 4.41
CA ASN A 21 -2.18 -11.92 3.78
C ASN A 21 -1.38 -10.87 2.98
N GLN A 22 -2.04 -9.93 2.30
CA GLN A 22 -1.35 -8.81 1.64
C GLN A 22 -0.62 -7.90 2.65
N VAL A 23 -1.23 -7.62 3.80
CA VAL A 23 -0.58 -6.86 4.89
C VAL A 23 0.67 -7.60 5.36
N LEU A 24 0.56 -8.91 5.62
CA LEU A 24 1.69 -9.75 6.05
C LEU A 24 2.82 -9.78 5.02
N LYS A 25 2.50 -9.84 3.71
CA LYS A 25 3.50 -9.73 2.64
C LYS A 25 4.28 -8.41 2.74
N VAL A 26 3.58 -7.28 2.91
CA VAL A 26 4.23 -5.97 3.07
C VAL A 26 5.10 -5.93 4.32
N LYS A 27 4.59 -6.40 5.46
CA LYS A 27 5.33 -6.44 6.73
C LYS A 27 6.58 -7.30 6.70
N ARG A 28 6.64 -8.32 5.83
CA ARG A 28 7.84 -9.15 5.63
C ARG A 28 8.85 -8.50 4.67
N SER A 29 8.41 -7.72 3.69
CA SER A 29 9.21 -7.22 2.55
C SER A 29 10.32 -6.19 2.84
N GLY A 30 10.55 -5.83 4.11
CA GLY A 30 11.55 -4.85 4.50
C GLY A 30 11.95 -4.90 5.97
N SER A 31 11.70 -6.02 6.64
CA SER A 31 12.21 -6.25 8.00
C SER A 31 13.70 -6.49 7.92
N VAL A 32 14.50 -5.72 8.66
CA VAL A 32 15.96 -5.95 8.69
C VAL A 32 16.27 -7.34 9.24
N MET A 33 15.47 -7.82 10.20
CA MET A 33 15.49 -9.17 10.73
C MET A 33 14.12 -9.81 10.54
N ILE A 34 14.07 -10.99 9.93
CA ILE A 34 12.85 -11.78 9.75
C ILE A 34 12.65 -12.62 11.02
N GLU A 35 11.68 -12.28 11.87
CA GLU A 35 11.39 -13.01 13.12
C GLU A 35 10.92 -14.45 12.87
N ASN A 36 10.05 -14.67 11.87
CA ASN A 36 9.47 -15.97 11.55
C ASN A 36 9.81 -16.40 10.11
N PRO A 37 11.08 -16.80 9.85
CA PRO A 37 11.49 -17.25 8.53
C PRO A 37 10.73 -18.52 8.13
N TYR A 38 10.44 -18.69 6.84
CA TYR A 38 9.79 -19.89 6.35
C TYR A 38 10.69 -21.10 6.50
N GLN A 39 10.09 -22.22 6.89
CA GLN A 39 10.77 -23.45 7.21
C GLN A 39 10.19 -24.62 6.42
N ILE A 40 11.00 -25.65 6.24
CA ILE A 40 10.60 -26.92 5.62
C ILE A 40 11.26 -28.08 6.37
N ASN A 41 10.58 -29.22 6.48
CA ASN A 41 11.18 -30.40 7.12
C ASN A 41 12.17 -31.10 6.16
N ASP A 42 13.23 -31.66 6.72
CA ASP A 42 14.33 -32.28 5.96
C ASP A 42 13.89 -33.54 5.18
N ASN A 43 12.79 -34.16 5.59
CA ASN A 43 12.18 -35.33 4.95
C ASN A 43 11.08 -35.00 3.92
N GLN A 44 10.81 -33.72 3.66
CA GLN A 44 9.86 -33.31 2.62
C GLN A 44 10.53 -33.30 1.24
N SER A 45 9.73 -33.32 0.19
CA SER A 45 10.23 -33.31 -1.19
C SER A 45 10.63 -31.91 -1.66
N ILE A 46 11.48 -31.86 -2.68
CA ILE A 46 11.82 -30.63 -3.40
C ILE A 46 10.60 -30.01 -4.08
N SER A 47 9.63 -30.80 -4.52
CA SER A 47 8.35 -30.27 -5.03
C SER A 47 7.61 -29.44 -3.99
N THR A 48 7.51 -29.89 -2.74
CA THR A 48 6.95 -29.10 -1.65
C THR A 48 7.77 -27.84 -1.37
N ALA A 49 9.10 -27.91 -1.48
CA ALA A 49 9.95 -26.72 -1.36
C ALA A 49 9.62 -25.67 -2.43
N PHE A 50 9.47 -26.09 -3.70
CA PHE A 50 9.07 -25.21 -4.79
C PHE A 50 7.69 -24.59 -4.57
N GLU A 51 6.71 -25.36 -4.09
CA GLU A 51 5.39 -24.84 -3.74
C GLU A 51 5.48 -23.72 -2.70
N ILE A 52 6.20 -23.96 -1.60
CA ILE A 52 6.37 -22.95 -0.54
C ILE A 52 7.12 -21.73 -1.07
N MET A 53 8.23 -21.92 -1.78
CA MET A 53 9.05 -20.82 -2.30
C MET A 53 8.26 -19.94 -3.29
N ASN A 54 7.46 -20.55 -4.16
CA ASN A 54 6.63 -19.83 -5.13
C ASN A 54 5.43 -19.14 -4.46
N ASP A 55 4.69 -19.83 -3.59
CA ASP A 55 3.53 -19.28 -2.89
C ASP A 55 3.91 -18.10 -1.98
N LYS A 56 5.05 -18.25 -1.30
CA LYS A 56 5.55 -17.25 -0.34
C LYS A 56 6.47 -16.21 -0.97
N GLU A 57 6.82 -16.37 -2.25
CA GLU A 57 7.75 -15.50 -3.00
C GLU A 57 9.09 -15.32 -2.27
N VAL A 58 9.70 -16.44 -1.82
CA VAL A 58 10.98 -16.43 -1.10
C VAL A 58 12.05 -17.28 -1.78
N SER A 59 13.29 -16.79 -1.77
CA SER A 59 14.43 -17.43 -2.43
C SER A 59 15.17 -18.47 -1.57
N GLY A 60 14.60 -18.85 -0.42
CA GLY A 60 15.15 -19.92 0.40
C GLY A 60 14.34 -20.20 1.67
N LEU A 61 14.53 -21.40 2.19
CA LEU A 61 13.84 -21.97 3.35
C LEU A 61 14.87 -22.46 4.36
N LEU A 62 14.58 -22.24 5.65
CA LEU A 62 15.34 -22.89 6.72
C LEU A 62 14.88 -24.35 6.83
N VAL A 63 15.82 -25.29 6.82
CA VAL A 63 15.50 -26.70 6.91
C VAL A 63 15.56 -27.13 8.37
N VAL A 64 14.49 -27.75 8.84
CA VAL A 64 14.36 -28.25 10.21
C VAL A 64 14.13 -29.76 10.24
N ASN A 65 14.49 -30.39 11.36
CA ASN A 65 14.17 -31.80 11.60
C ASN A 65 12.78 -31.96 12.24
N SER A 66 12.43 -33.19 12.66
CA SER A 66 11.19 -33.51 13.38
C SER A 66 11.03 -32.81 14.73
N GLU A 67 12.12 -32.32 15.32
CA GLU A 67 12.13 -31.55 16.59
C GLU A 67 12.14 -30.03 16.37
N SER A 68 11.91 -29.57 15.13
CA SER A 68 11.96 -28.16 14.74
C SER A 68 13.31 -27.47 14.97
N LYS A 69 14.40 -28.26 14.98
CA LYS A 69 15.77 -27.74 15.09
C LYS A 69 16.36 -27.48 13.71
N LEU A 70 17.10 -26.38 13.57
CA LEU A 70 17.76 -26.04 12.31
C LEU A 70 18.80 -27.11 11.94
N VAL A 71 18.66 -27.75 10.77
CA VAL A 71 19.59 -28.76 10.25
C VAL A 71 20.18 -28.41 8.89
N GLY A 72 19.64 -27.39 8.22
CA GLY A 72 20.16 -26.95 6.93
C GLY A 72 19.50 -25.66 6.43
N ILE A 73 19.91 -25.24 5.24
CA ILE A 73 19.24 -24.19 4.47
C ILE A 73 19.12 -24.66 3.01
N LEU A 74 17.97 -24.40 2.41
CA LEU A 74 17.72 -24.66 1.00
C LEU A 74 17.48 -23.32 0.29
N THR A 75 18.15 -23.08 -0.82
CA THR A 75 18.08 -21.83 -1.59
C THR A 75 17.75 -22.08 -3.05
N GLU A 76 17.38 -21.04 -3.78
CA GLU A 76 17.17 -21.13 -5.24
C GLU A 76 18.36 -21.74 -5.99
N ARG A 77 19.59 -21.52 -5.51
CA ARG A 77 20.80 -22.09 -6.13
C ARG A 77 20.85 -23.61 -6.00
N ASP A 78 20.36 -24.16 -4.90
CA ASP A 78 20.39 -25.60 -4.61
C ASP A 78 19.39 -26.36 -5.47
N VAL A 79 18.29 -25.71 -5.85
CA VAL A 79 17.20 -26.31 -6.67
C VAL A 79 17.21 -25.82 -8.12
N LEU A 80 18.16 -24.99 -8.52
CA LEU A 80 18.19 -24.29 -9.83
C LEU A 80 18.06 -25.23 -11.03
N PHE A 81 18.63 -26.43 -10.94
CA PHE A 81 18.64 -27.44 -12.01
C PHE A 81 17.69 -28.61 -11.74
N GLU A 82 16.85 -28.50 -10.70
CA GLU A 82 15.89 -29.52 -10.34
C GLU A 82 14.52 -29.25 -11.00
N SER A 83 13.78 -30.33 -11.24
CA SER A 83 12.40 -30.22 -11.70
C SER A 83 11.49 -29.73 -10.57
N PRO A 84 10.51 -28.85 -10.85
CA PRO A 84 9.46 -28.50 -9.88
C PRO A 84 8.68 -29.70 -9.33
N ASN A 85 8.64 -30.82 -10.07
CA ASN A 85 7.99 -32.06 -9.67
C ASN A 85 9.00 -33.11 -9.16
N SER A 86 10.14 -32.69 -8.60
CA SER A 86 11.16 -33.60 -8.10
C SER A 86 10.74 -34.25 -6.78
N ASP A 87 10.79 -35.57 -6.74
CA ASP A 87 10.52 -36.39 -5.53
C ASP A 87 11.74 -36.52 -4.61
N LYS A 88 12.91 -35.95 -5.00
CA LYS A 88 14.10 -35.91 -4.13
C LYS A 88 13.76 -35.22 -2.82
N LEU A 89 14.41 -35.64 -1.75
CA LEU A 89 14.23 -35.03 -0.44
C LEU A 89 15.05 -33.76 -0.27
N VAL A 90 14.54 -32.84 0.56
CA VAL A 90 15.24 -31.60 0.92
C VAL A 90 16.62 -31.90 1.52
N ASN A 91 16.75 -32.94 2.36
CA ASN A 91 18.01 -33.31 3.00
C ASN A 91 19.14 -33.73 2.01
N GLU A 92 18.80 -34.04 0.76
CA GLU A 92 19.74 -34.44 -0.29
C GLU A 92 20.42 -33.23 -0.93
N LEU A 93 19.70 -32.10 -1.01
CA LEU A 93 20.14 -30.89 -1.72
C LEU A 93 20.46 -29.72 -0.80
N MET A 94 19.95 -29.71 0.44
CA MET A 94 20.20 -28.60 1.37
C MET A 94 21.69 -28.44 1.69
N THR A 95 22.09 -27.20 1.95
CA THR A 95 23.38 -26.91 2.59
C THR A 95 23.28 -27.25 4.08
N LYS A 96 24.11 -28.21 4.54
CA LYS A 96 24.11 -28.71 5.92
C LYS A 96 24.99 -27.89 6.88
N ASP A 97 26.10 -27.37 6.37
CA ASP A 97 27.01 -26.52 7.14
C ASP A 97 26.54 -25.06 7.07
N VAL A 98 25.54 -24.75 7.89
CA VAL A 98 24.91 -23.43 7.91
C VAL A 98 25.67 -22.52 8.86
N VAL A 99 26.23 -21.45 8.32
CA VAL A 99 26.73 -20.34 9.14
C VAL A 99 25.55 -19.70 9.87
N THR A 100 25.65 -19.61 11.19
CA THR A 100 24.58 -19.08 12.07
C THR A 100 25.14 -18.04 13.03
N SER A 101 24.25 -17.29 13.68
CA SER A 101 24.62 -16.35 14.74
C SER A 101 23.61 -16.38 15.89
N LYS A 102 23.93 -15.73 17.01
CA LYS A 102 23.08 -15.69 18.21
C LYS A 102 21.87 -14.78 18.04
N PRO A 103 20.77 -14.95 18.81
CA PRO A 103 19.55 -14.16 18.64
C PRO A 103 19.72 -12.65 18.86
N ASN A 104 20.73 -12.23 19.63
CA ASN A 104 21.03 -10.84 19.93
C ASN A 104 22.00 -10.18 18.94
N THR A 105 22.28 -10.81 17.80
CA THR A 105 23.20 -10.30 16.77
C THR A 105 22.67 -8.98 16.20
N THR A 106 23.51 -7.96 16.17
CA THR A 106 23.19 -6.65 15.59
C THR A 106 23.25 -6.68 14.07
N VAL A 107 22.60 -5.72 13.41
CA VAL A 107 22.63 -5.58 11.94
C VAL A 107 24.06 -5.41 11.41
N SER A 108 24.89 -4.65 12.12
CA SER A 108 26.30 -4.43 11.75
C SER A 108 27.13 -5.71 11.84
N GLU A 109 26.95 -6.49 12.91
CA GLU A 109 27.60 -7.80 13.04
C GLU A 109 27.12 -8.77 11.97
N ALA A 110 25.80 -8.84 11.73
CA ALA A 110 25.23 -9.67 10.68
C ALA A 110 25.81 -9.32 9.30
N LYS A 111 25.96 -8.02 8.99
CA LYS A 111 26.57 -7.55 7.74
C LYS A 111 28.01 -8.06 7.56
N GLU A 112 28.83 -7.98 8.61
CA GLU A 112 30.20 -8.49 8.56
C GLU A 112 30.26 -10.02 8.44
N ILE A 113 29.38 -10.75 9.14
CA ILE A 113 29.28 -12.22 9.02
C ILE A 113 28.89 -12.63 7.59
N LEU A 114 27.83 -12.02 7.03
CA LEU A 114 27.37 -12.30 5.66
C LEU A 114 28.49 -12.02 4.64
N LYS A 115 29.19 -10.89 4.78
CA LYS A 115 30.29 -10.48 3.90
C LYS A 115 31.50 -11.41 3.98
N ASN A 116 31.95 -11.74 5.19
CA ASN A 116 33.15 -12.57 5.40
C ASN A 116 32.92 -14.01 4.93
N ASN A 117 31.72 -14.54 5.10
CA ASN A 117 31.35 -15.88 4.67
C ASN A 117 30.82 -15.92 3.22
N ARG A 118 30.59 -14.77 2.57
CA ARG A 118 30.04 -14.63 1.21
C ARG A 118 28.70 -15.38 1.02
N ILE A 119 27.84 -15.25 2.02
CA ILE A 119 26.49 -15.84 2.05
C ILE A 119 25.42 -14.76 2.07
N GLU A 120 24.21 -15.13 1.67
CA GLU A 120 23.07 -14.20 1.56
C GLU A 120 22.11 -14.25 2.74
N LYS A 121 22.12 -15.36 3.50
CA LYS A 121 21.15 -15.67 4.55
C LYS A 121 21.91 -16.09 5.81
N LEU A 122 21.61 -15.46 6.94
CA LEU A 122 22.22 -15.74 8.24
C LEU A 122 21.14 -16.05 9.27
N PRO A 123 20.85 -17.34 9.53
CA PRO A 123 19.89 -17.74 10.55
C PRO A 123 20.39 -17.40 11.94
N LEU A 124 19.47 -16.95 12.79
CA LEU A 124 19.71 -16.68 14.20
C LEU A 124 19.19 -17.84 15.03
N ILE A 125 20.07 -18.49 15.79
CA ILE A 125 19.72 -19.66 16.62
C ILE A 125 20.24 -19.51 18.04
N ASP A 126 19.56 -20.16 18.99
CA ASP A 126 20.09 -20.37 20.34
C ASP A 126 20.99 -21.62 20.43
N ASP A 127 21.52 -21.88 21.63
CA ASP A 127 22.42 -23.00 21.90
C ASP A 127 21.74 -24.37 21.67
N ASP A 128 20.41 -24.43 21.77
CA ASP A 128 19.59 -25.62 21.50
C ASP A 128 19.17 -25.73 20.02
N ARG A 129 19.72 -24.89 19.13
CA ARG A 129 19.40 -24.80 17.69
C ARG A 129 17.95 -24.45 17.36
N ASN A 130 17.22 -23.79 18.27
CA ASN A 130 15.92 -23.20 17.92
C ASN A 130 16.15 -21.93 17.08
N ILE A 131 15.27 -21.71 16.10
CA ILE A 131 15.34 -20.54 15.21
C ILE A 131 14.65 -19.35 15.87
N HIS A 132 15.37 -18.24 16.00
CA HIS A 132 14.87 -16.96 16.51
C HIS A 132 14.72 -15.90 15.42
N GLY A 133 15.27 -16.14 14.24
CA GLY A 133 15.09 -15.26 13.09
C GLY A 133 16.08 -15.50 11.96
N LEU A 134 16.10 -14.58 11.00
CA LEU A 134 16.95 -14.63 9.82
C LEU A 134 17.32 -13.21 9.36
N PHE A 135 18.61 -12.95 9.17
CA PHE A 135 19.08 -11.81 8.38
C PHE A 135 19.26 -12.20 6.91
N SER A 136 18.86 -11.32 6.00
CA SER A 136 19.18 -11.45 4.59
C SER A 136 20.04 -10.27 4.12
N SER A 137 20.99 -10.54 3.22
CA SER A 137 21.81 -9.50 2.60
C SER A 137 20.95 -8.47 1.86
N GLN A 138 19.88 -8.93 1.21
CA GLN A 138 18.93 -8.08 0.49
C GLN A 138 18.22 -7.09 1.42
N ASP A 139 17.77 -7.53 2.60
CA ASP A 139 17.06 -6.65 3.54
C ASP A 139 17.98 -5.60 4.18
N ILE A 140 19.25 -5.98 4.42
CA ILE A 140 20.28 -5.04 4.88
C ILE A 140 20.56 -3.99 3.79
N LEU A 141 20.76 -4.41 2.53
CA LEU A 141 20.98 -3.50 1.40
C LEU A 141 19.78 -2.59 1.15
N ASN A 142 18.56 -3.11 1.28
CA ASN A 142 17.34 -2.32 1.15
C ASN A 142 17.31 -1.16 2.17
N THR A 143 17.84 -1.37 3.38
CA THR A 143 17.90 -0.30 4.38
C THR A 143 18.84 0.84 3.98
N GLU A 144 19.93 0.53 3.26
CA GLU A 144 20.86 1.54 2.74
C GLU A 144 20.32 2.24 1.49
N ASN A 145 19.65 1.49 0.60
CA ASN A 145 19.08 2.02 -0.63
C ASN A 145 17.84 2.91 -0.39
N TYR A 146 17.16 2.71 0.73
CA TYR A 146 15.91 3.40 1.08
C TYR A 146 15.99 4.01 2.49
N PRO A 147 16.81 5.06 2.69
CA PRO A 147 17.01 5.67 4.01
C PRO A 147 15.75 6.37 4.53
N ASP A 148 14.95 6.95 3.63
CA ASP A 148 13.72 7.66 3.97
C ASP A 148 12.49 6.73 4.06
N ALA A 149 12.70 5.41 4.11
CA ALA A 149 11.60 4.45 4.13
C ALA A 149 10.70 4.61 5.36
N SER A 150 9.39 4.65 5.14
CA SER A 150 8.37 4.64 6.17
C SER A 150 8.33 3.28 6.86
N LYS A 151 8.77 3.24 8.12
CA LYS A 151 8.88 2.02 8.94
C LYS A 151 8.13 2.16 10.27
N ASP A 152 7.60 1.06 10.77
CA ASP A 152 7.06 0.95 12.12
C ASP A 152 8.18 0.87 13.18
N LYS A 153 7.78 0.82 14.45
CA LYS A 153 8.71 0.74 15.60
C LYS A 153 9.62 -0.50 15.58
N LYS A 154 9.27 -1.54 14.82
CA LYS A 154 10.08 -2.76 14.62
C LYS A 154 10.94 -2.70 13.35
N GLY A 155 10.93 -1.56 12.64
CA GLY A 155 11.69 -1.39 11.39
C GLY A 155 11.03 -2.02 10.16
N ARG A 156 9.78 -2.48 10.27
CA ARG A 156 9.03 -3.09 9.15
C ARG A 156 8.33 -2.00 8.34
N PRO A 157 8.10 -2.17 7.03
CA PRO A 157 7.41 -1.15 6.22
C PRO A 157 6.02 -0.78 6.77
N LEU A 158 5.65 0.50 6.72
CA LEU A 158 4.30 0.94 7.05
C LEU A 158 3.29 0.54 5.96
N VAL A 159 2.11 0.10 6.37
CA VAL A 159 1.01 -0.31 5.49
C VAL A 159 -0.34 -0.01 6.14
N GLY A 160 -1.26 0.52 5.34
CA GLY A 160 -2.65 0.67 5.74
C GLY A 160 -3.57 -0.29 4.99
N ALA A 161 -4.80 -0.43 5.47
CA ALA A 161 -5.81 -1.26 4.82
C ALA A 161 -7.21 -0.63 4.92
N ALA A 162 -7.98 -0.73 3.84
CA ALA A 162 -9.33 -0.20 3.79
C ALA A 162 -10.35 -1.17 4.42
N VAL A 163 -11.41 -0.62 5.01
CA VAL A 163 -12.59 -1.35 5.50
C VAL A 163 -13.88 -0.65 5.06
N GLY A 164 -14.97 -1.40 5.02
CA GLY A 164 -16.30 -0.87 4.70
C GLY A 164 -17.05 -0.41 5.96
N VAL A 165 -18.37 -0.22 5.81
CA VAL A 165 -19.28 0.17 6.91
C VAL A 165 -20.46 -0.81 7.10
N LYS A 166 -20.48 -1.91 6.33
CA LYS A 166 -21.56 -2.90 6.33
C LYS A 166 -20.99 -4.29 6.56
N GLY A 167 -21.69 -5.10 7.33
CA GLY A 167 -21.35 -6.51 7.56
C GLY A 167 -20.09 -6.66 8.40
N ASP A 168 -19.04 -7.20 7.79
CA ASP A 168 -17.83 -7.78 8.37
C ASP A 168 -16.78 -6.77 8.86
N PHE A 169 -17.11 -5.47 8.98
CA PHE A 169 -16.08 -4.45 9.16
C PHE A 169 -15.32 -4.56 10.49
N LEU A 170 -15.94 -5.05 11.57
CA LEU A 170 -15.25 -5.29 12.86
C LEU A 170 -14.31 -6.50 12.78
N GLU A 171 -14.81 -7.63 12.30
CA GLU A 171 -14.04 -8.88 12.12
C GLU A 171 -12.86 -8.65 11.17
N ARG A 172 -13.10 -7.94 10.06
CA ARG A 172 -12.05 -7.53 9.13
C ARG A 172 -11.02 -6.61 9.78
N THR A 173 -11.46 -5.65 10.59
CA THR A 173 -10.55 -4.76 11.31
C THR A 173 -9.67 -5.54 12.28
N GLU A 174 -10.25 -6.46 13.04
CA GLU A 174 -9.53 -7.34 13.96
C GLU A 174 -8.44 -8.14 13.23
N ALA A 175 -8.81 -8.87 12.18
CA ALA A 175 -7.86 -9.67 11.40
C ALA A 175 -6.73 -8.81 10.77
N LEU A 176 -7.05 -7.60 10.33
CA LEU A 176 -6.06 -6.67 9.77
C LEU A 176 -5.09 -6.15 10.86
N LEU A 177 -5.58 -5.88 12.06
CA LEU A 177 -4.73 -5.47 13.19
C LEU A 177 -3.86 -6.63 13.69
N GLU A 178 -4.40 -7.85 13.74
CA GLU A 178 -3.62 -9.08 14.01
C GLU A 178 -2.52 -9.29 12.96
N ALA A 179 -2.82 -9.00 11.70
CA ALA A 179 -1.84 -8.97 10.61
C ALA A 179 -0.84 -7.81 10.69
N ASN A 180 -0.91 -6.98 11.75
CA ASN A 180 -0.06 -5.82 12.01
C ASN A 180 -0.26 -4.65 11.04
N THR A 181 -1.48 -4.39 10.57
CA THR A 181 -1.79 -3.16 9.83
C THR A 181 -1.52 -1.94 10.70
N ASP A 182 -0.87 -0.91 10.17
CA ASP A 182 -0.52 0.30 10.96
C ASP A 182 -1.66 1.31 11.01
N VAL A 183 -2.51 1.35 9.99
CA VAL A 183 -3.63 2.28 9.89
C VAL A 183 -4.82 1.69 9.14
N ILE A 184 -6.01 1.84 9.71
CA ILE A 184 -7.27 1.40 9.11
C ILE A 184 -7.94 2.58 8.42
N VAL A 185 -8.51 2.36 7.23
CA VAL A 185 -9.20 3.40 6.45
C VAL A 185 -10.65 2.99 6.23
N VAL A 186 -11.60 3.63 6.92
CA VAL A 186 -13.04 3.50 6.63
C VAL A 186 -13.32 4.23 5.32
N ASP A 187 -13.59 3.47 4.27
CA ASP A 187 -13.65 3.97 2.90
C ASP A 187 -15.01 3.69 2.22
N ILE A 188 -15.82 4.75 2.12
CA ILE A 188 -17.07 4.78 1.38
C ILE A 188 -17.21 6.10 0.61
N ALA A 189 -18.06 6.12 -0.43
CA ALA A 189 -18.24 7.30 -1.27
C ALA A 189 -18.73 8.54 -0.49
N HIS A 190 -19.63 8.35 0.49
CA HIS A 190 -20.18 9.42 1.32
C HIS A 190 -19.95 9.14 2.82
N GLY A 191 -18.80 9.56 3.31
CA GLY A 191 -18.35 9.40 4.70
C GLY A 191 -19.08 10.28 5.72
N HIS A 192 -19.74 11.36 5.27
CA HIS A 192 -20.62 12.17 6.13
C HIS A 192 -22.01 11.54 6.25
N SER A 193 -22.05 10.30 6.75
CA SER A 193 -23.27 9.52 6.93
C SER A 193 -23.29 8.81 8.29
N GLU A 194 -24.48 8.53 8.81
CA GLU A 194 -24.65 7.83 10.09
C GLU A 194 -23.93 6.48 10.11
N ASN A 195 -23.92 5.75 8.99
CA ASN A 195 -23.24 4.47 8.86
C ASN A 195 -21.73 4.60 9.07
N ALA A 196 -21.08 5.58 8.42
CA ALA A 196 -19.65 5.81 8.58
C ALA A 196 -19.31 6.31 10.00
N ILE A 197 -20.07 7.28 10.51
CA ILE A 197 -19.87 7.83 11.86
C ILE A 197 -20.02 6.74 12.92
N THR A 198 -21.04 5.89 12.80
CA THR A 198 -21.27 4.75 13.72
C THR A 198 -20.16 3.72 13.59
N THR A 199 -19.70 3.43 12.38
CA THR A 199 -18.57 2.52 12.13
C THR A 199 -17.30 3.01 12.80
N VAL A 200 -16.95 4.29 12.64
CA VAL A 200 -15.79 4.92 13.28
C VAL A 200 -15.86 4.76 14.80
N LYS A 201 -17.01 5.11 15.41
CA LYS A 201 -17.23 4.96 16.85
C LYS A 201 -17.09 3.52 17.32
N ASN A 202 -17.63 2.56 16.56
CA ASN A 202 -17.55 1.14 16.90
C ASN A 202 -16.12 0.61 16.82
N ILE A 203 -15.36 1.00 15.79
CA ILE A 203 -13.94 0.63 15.65
C ILE A 203 -13.12 1.23 16.80
N LYS A 204 -13.22 2.53 17.09
CA LYS A 204 -12.48 3.14 18.21
C LYS A 204 -12.91 2.59 19.58
N LYS A 205 -14.16 2.15 19.73
CA LYS A 205 -14.62 1.47 20.95
C LYS A 205 -13.98 0.08 21.12
N ALA A 206 -13.93 -0.71 20.05
CA ALA A 206 -13.36 -2.06 20.09
C ALA A 206 -11.83 -2.06 20.10
N PHE A 207 -11.21 -1.11 19.38
CA PHE A 207 -9.76 -0.98 19.19
C PHE A 207 -9.31 0.46 19.46
N PRO A 208 -9.26 0.90 20.73
CA PRO A 208 -8.99 2.31 21.08
C PRO A 208 -7.65 2.86 20.57
N ASN A 209 -6.65 1.99 20.44
CA ASN A 209 -5.29 2.36 20.00
C ASN A 209 -5.10 2.24 18.48
N CYS A 210 -6.15 1.89 17.72
CA CYS A 210 -6.07 1.84 16.28
C CYS A 210 -5.98 3.26 15.70
N GLU A 211 -4.97 3.50 14.87
CA GLU A 211 -4.92 4.65 13.97
C GLU A 211 -6.02 4.48 12.91
N LEU A 212 -6.92 5.45 12.83
CA LEU A 212 -8.14 5.35 12.04
C LEU A 212 -8.34 6.57 11.16
N ILE A 213 -8.41 6.34 9.87
CA ILE A 213 -8.78 7.33 8.86
C ILE A 213 -10.21 7.05 8.42
N ALA A 214 -11.02 8.09 8.20
CA ALA A 214 -12.30 7.90 7.55
C ALA A 214 -12.57 8.92 6.44
N GLY A 215 -13.34 8.49 5.46
CA GLY A 215 -13.80 9.31 4.37
C GLY A 215 -14.80 8.58 3.47
N ASN A 216 -15.22 9.17 2.36
CA ASN A 216 -14.80 10.51 1.90
C ASN A 216 -15.78 11.60 2.32
N VAL A 217 -15.23 12.75 2.70
CA VAL A 217 -16.00 13.99 2.91
C VAL A 217 -15.50 15.07 1.97
N ALA A 218 -16.28 16.14 1.80
CA ALA A 218 -15.89 17.27 0.96
C ALA A 218 -16.37 18.62 1.50
N THR A 219 -16.77 18.65 2.77
CA THR A 219 -17.32 19.83 3.45
C THR A 219 -16.72 19.95 4.86
N ALA A 220 -16.69 21.18 5.38
CA ALA A 220 -16.24 21.45 6.74
C ALA A 220 -17.05 20.67 7.79
N GLN A 221 -18.39 20.64 7.65
CA GLN A 221 -19.25 19.91 8.61
C GLN A 221 -18.96 18.40 8.61
N GLY A 222 -18.82 17.78 7.44
CA GLY A 222 -18.53 16.34 7.37
C GLY A 222 -17.17 15.99 7.96
N THR A 223 -16.19 16.87 7.78
CA THR A 223 -14.87 16.76 8.41
C THR A 223 -14.98 16.84 9.93
N GLU A 224 -15.69 17.85 10.45
CA GLU A 224 -15.87 18.02 11.89
C GLU A 224 -16.60 16.83 12.54
N ASP A 225 -17.63 16.32 11.89
CA ASP A 225 -18.42 15.20 12.41
C ASP A 225 -17.61 13.89 12.47
N LEU A 226 -16.73 13.65 11.49
CA LEU A 226 -15.79 12.53 11.54
C LEU A 226 -14.72 12.70 12.63
N ILE A 227 -14.17 13.91 12.79
CA ILE A 227 -13.24 14.22 13.89
C ILE A 227 -13.89 13.95 15.24
N LYS A 228 -15.11 14.46 15.46
CA LYS A 228 -15.88 14.22 16.69
C LYS A 228 -16.26 12.75 16.88
N ALA A 229 -16.31 11.96 15.81
CA ALA A 229 -16.51 10.51 15.90
C ALA A 229 -15.26 9.76 16.39
N GLY A 230 -14.07 10.36 16.27
CA GLY A 230 -12.81 9.84 16.83
C GLY A 230 -11.79 9.38 15.78
N VAL A 231 -11.83 9.91 14.56
CA VAL A 231 -10.78 9.62 13.56
C VAL A 231 -9.48 10.35 13.89
N ASP A 232 -8.36 9.76 13.49
CA ASP A 232 -7.01 10.31 13.61
C ASP A 232 -6.58 11.04 12.32
N ALA A 233 -7.29 10.82 11.20
CA ALA A 233 -7.17 11.62 9.97
C ALA A 233 -8.47 11.58 9.14
N VAL A 234 -8.67 12.58 8.27
CA VAL A 234 -9.84 12.66 7.37
C VAL A 234 -9.44 12.54 5.91
N LYS A 235 -10.11 11.67 5.15
CA LYS A 235 -9.92 11.55 3.69
C LYS A 235 -10.94 12.41 2.94
N VAL A 236 -10.44 13.35 2.14
CA VAL A 236 -11.22 14.44 1.52
C VAL A 236 -11.27 14.28 -0.01
N GLY A 237 -12.48 14.19 -0.55
CA GLY A 237 -12.72 14.22 -1.99
C GLY A 237 -13.97 13.46 -2.41
N VAL A 238 -14.93 14.13 -3.04
CA VAL A 238 -16.15 13.50 -3.58
C VAL A 238 -16.27 13.83 -5.07
N GLY A 239 -16.20 12.78 -5.90
CA GLY A 239 -16.41 12.88 -7.34
C GLY A 239 -15.25 13.44 -8.16
N SER A 240 -14.06 13.62 -7.59
CA SER A 240 -12.89 14.23 -8.26
C SER A 240 -11.94 13.21 -8.91
N GLY A 241 -12.09 11.91 -8.62
CA GLY A 241 -11.24 10.85 -9.18
C GLY A 241 -11.38 10.70 -10.69
N SER A 242 -10.30 10.31 -11.38
CA SER A 242 -10.25 10.26 -12.86
C SER A 242 -11.22 9.26 -13.50
N ILE A 243 -11.68 8.27 -12.74
CA ILE A 243 -12.63 7.22 -13.17
C ILE A 243 -13.92 7.25 -12.34
N CYS A 244 -14.10 8.31 -11.54
CA CYS A 244 -15.28 8.51 -10.73
C CYS A 244 -16.28 9.34 -11.52
N ILE A 245 -17.51 8.84 -11.63
CA ILE A 245 -18.62 9.53 -12.30
C ILE A 245 -19.76 9.87 -11.33
N THR A 246 -19.51 9.85 -10.01
CA THR A 246 -20.47 10.22 -8.97
C THR A 246 -21.14 11.57 -9.24
N ARG A 247 -20.41 12.59 -9.70
CA ARG A 247 -21.02 13.91 -10.02
C ARG A 247 -22.02 13.83 -11.16
N VAL A 248 -21.75 12.99 -12.15
CA VAL A 248 -22.62 12.83 -13.33
C VAL A 248 -23.85 12.01 -12.96
N ILE A 249 -23.64 10.92 -12.20
CA ILE A 249 -24.70 9.97 -11.85
C ILE A 249 -25.60 10.49 -10.72
N THR A 250 -25.03 11.10 -9.70
CA THR A 250 -25.75 11.51 -8.47
C THR A 250 -25.97 13.02 -8.37
N GLY A 251 -25.33 13.81 -9.23
CA GLY A 251 -25.31 15.28 -9.12
C GLY A 251 -24.47 15.82 -7.96
N SER A 252 -23.83 14.95 -7.16
CA SER A 252 -23.17 15.34 -5.90
C SER A 252 -21.64 15.36 -6.01
N GLY A 253 -21.02 16.40 -5.44
CA GLY A 253 -19.58 16.55 -5.31
C GLY A 253 -19.14 18.00 -5.16
N VAL A 254 -17.89 18.22 -4.76
CA VAL A 254 -17.31 19.56 -4.55
C VAL A 254 -15.99 19.66 -5.31
N PRO A 255 -15.69 20.74 -6.06
CA PRO A 255 -14.38 20.95 -6.68
C PRO A 255 -13.23 20.71 -5.68
N GLN A 256 -12.26 19.88 -6.05
CA GLN A 256 -11.32 19.29 -5.09
C GLN A 256 -10.54 20.33 -4.29
N LEU A 257 -10.05 21.41 -4.92
CA LEU A 257 -9.29 22.44 -4.21
C LEU A 257 -10.15 23.16 -3.16
N THR A 258 -11.40 23.48 -3.48
CA THR A 258 -12.37 24.04 -2.52
C THR A 258 -12.64 23.07 -1.39
N ALA A 259 -12.90 21.79 -1.70
CA ALA A 259 -13.12 20.77 -0.68
C ALA A 259 -11.93 20.65 0.28
N VAL A 260 -10.69 20.64 -0.25
CA VAL A 260 -9.46 20.60 0.55
C VAL A 260 -9.35 21.82 1.45
N MET A 261 -9.52 23.04 0.91
CA MET A 261 -9.41 24.28 1.69
C MET A 261 -10.46 24.34 2.82
N ASP A 262 -11.73 24.05 2.50
CA ASP A 262 -12.83 24.09 3.47
C ASP A 262 -12.64 23.04 4.58
N CYS A 263 -12.19 21.83 4.23
CA CYS A 263 -11.94 20.76 5.20
C CYS A 263 -10.67 21.02 6.03
N ALA A 264 -9.62 21.61 5.43
CA ALA A 264 -8.38 21.92 6.13
C ALA A 264 -8.58 22.98 7.21
N GLU A 265 -9.41 24.01 6.93
CA GLU A 265 -9.67 25.08 7.89
C GLU A 265 -10.26 24.53 9.21
N ILE A 266 -11.21 23.61 9.11
CA ILE A 266 -11.81 23.00 10.30
C ILE A 266 -10.88 21.98 10.95
N ALA A 267 -10.19 21.15 10.16
CA ALA A 267 -9.30 20.12 10.70
C ALA A 267 -8.11 20.72 11.46
N LYS A 268 -7.57 21.86 11.00
CA LYS A 268 -6.52 22.63 11.70
C LYS A 268 -6.93 23.05 13.12
N LYS A 269 -8.21 23.32 13.38
CA LYS A 269 -8.71 23.68 14.73
C LYS A 269 -8.64 22.51 15.72
N TYR A 270 -8.58 21.28 15.22
CA TYR A 270 -8.53 20.05 16.00
C TYR A 270 -7.16 19.36 15.94
N ASP A 271 -6.19 19.92 15.21
CA ASP A 271 -4.88 19.29 14.93
C ASP A 271 -5.00 17.91 14.28
N ILE A 272 -5.99 17.75 13.38
CA ILE A 272 -6.21 16.49 12.64
C ILE A 272 -5.75 16.66 11.18
N PRO A 273 -4.88 15.79 10.66
CA PRO A 273 -4.44 15.86 9.27
C PRO A 273 -5.55 15.45 8.30
N ILE A 274 -5.50 16.02 7.09
CA ILE A 274 -6.38 15.63 5.99
C ILE A 274 -5.60 15.07 4.80
N ILE A 275 -6.24 14.17 4.05
CA ILE A 275 -5.73 13.55 2.83
C ILE A 275 -6.54 14.06 1.65
N SER A 276 -5.90 14.71 0.67
CA SER A 276 -6.56 15.05 -0.59
C SER A 276 -6.60 13.81 -1.51
N ASP A 277 -7.79 13.26 -1.70
CA ASP A 277 -8.04 12.05 -2.50
C ASP A 277 -8.79 12.37 -3.81
N GLY A 278 -8.15 12.07 -4.93
CA GLY A 278 -8.69 12.27 -6.28
C GLY A 278 -8.26 13.57 -6.96
N GLY A 279 -8.43 13.62 -8.29
CA GLY A 279 -8.18 14.82 -9.12
C GLY A 279 -6.72 15.16 -9.40
N THR A 280 -5.75 14.57 -8.71
CA THR A 280 -4.32 14.86 -8.90
C THR A 280 -3.78 14.23 -10.18
N ARG A 281 -3.30 15.06 -11.12
CA ARG A 281 -2.77 14.59 -12.42
C ARG A 281 -1.29 14.87 -12.60
N THR A 282 -0.78 15.91 -11.94
CA THR A 282 0.60 16.39 -12.05
C THR A 282 1.16 16.67 -10.66
N SER A 283 2.48 16.83 -10.57
CA SER A 283 3.12 17.32 -9.35
C SER A 283 2.60 18.69 -8.93
N GLY A 284 2.27 19.57 -9.88
CA GLY A 284 1.68 20.88 -9.59
C GLY A 284 0.27 20.79 -8.97
N ASP A 285 -0.55 19.82 -9.37
CA ASP A 285 -1.84 19.56 -8.72
C ASP A 285 -1.63 19.08 -7.27
N ALA A 286 -0.64 18.22 -7.02
CA ALA A 286 -0.28 17.77 -5.67
C ALA A 286 0.23 18.93 -4.80
N THR A 287 1.10 19.79 -5.34
CA THR A 287 1.56 21.02 -4.69
C THR A 287 0.39 21.90 -4.26
N LYS A 288 -0.58 22.14 -5.15
CA LYS A 288 -1.76 22.96 -4.83
C LYS A 288 -2.62 22.35 -3.73
N ALA A 289 -2.78 21.02 -3.71
CA ALA A 289 -3.50 20.35 -2.65
C ALA A 289 -2.80 20.50 -1.29
N LEU A 290 -1.47 20.31 -1.25
CA LEU A 290 -0.67 20.48 -0.03
C LEU A 290 -0.69 21.94 0.45
N ALA A 291 -0.50 22.90 -0.45
CA ALA A 291 -0.61 24.33 -0.19
C ALA A 291 -2.01 24.75 0.27
N GLY A 292 -3.06 24.08 -0.22
CA GLY A 292 -4.44 24.29 0.21
C GLY A 292 -4.76 23.72 1.61
N GLY A 293 -3.78 23.14 2.30
CA GLY A 293 -3.93 22.66 3.68
C GLY A 293 -3.98 21.13 3.83
N ALA A 294 -3.87 20.36 2.75
CA ALA A 294 -3.75 18.91 2.88
C ALA A 294 -2.40 18.51 3.47
N SER A 295 -2.40 17.52 4.38
CA SER A 295 -1.18 16.96 4.96
C SER A 295 -0.53 15.95 4.01
N THR A 296 -1.35 15.22 3.24
CA THR A 296 -0.91 14.25 2.23
C THR A 296 -1.85 14.24 1.03
N VAL A 297 -1.40 13.60 -0.07
CA VAL A 297 -2.21 13.37 -1.27
C VAL A 297 -2.32 11.87 -1.55
N MET A 298 -3.53 11.40 -1.89
CA MET A 298 -3.76 10.03 -2.33
C MET A 298 -3.80 9.97 -3.86
N LEU A 299 -3.00 9.08 -4.44
CA LEU A 299 -2.79 8.97 -5.88
C LEU A 299 -3.30 7.63 -6.41
N GLY A 300 -4.32 7.68 -7.27
CA GLY A 300 -4.83 6.51 -7.99
C GLY A 300 -4.23 6.41 -9.40
N SER A 301 -4.77 7.21 -10.31
CA SER A 301 -4.44 7.13 -11.74
C SER A 301 -2.96 7.35 -12.03
N MET A 302 -2.28 8.24 -11.31
CA MET A 302 -0.84 8.48 -11.50
C MET A 302 -0.01 7.20 -11.28
N LEU A 303 -0.37 6.38 -10.29
CA LEU A 303 0.35 5.15 -9.94
C LEU A 303 -0.17 3.93 -10.71
N SER A 304 -1.39 4.00 -11.26
CA SER A 304 -1.90 2.96 -12.15
C SER A 304 -1.05 2.84 -13.43
N GLY A 305 -0.82 1.60 -13.89
CA GLY A 305 0.02 1.35 -15.06
C GLY A 305 1.51 1.17 -14.74
N THR A 306 1.91 1.27 -13.47
CA THR A 306 3.27 0.96 -13.02
C THR A 306 3.51 -0.55 -12.94
N ASP A 307 4.78 -0.97 -12.89
CA ASP A 307 5.16 -2.37 -12.68
C ASP A 307 4.51 -2.95 -11.43
N GLU A 308 4.52 -2.21 -10.32
CA GLU A 308 4.02 -2.61 -9.01
C GLU A 308 2.50 -2.54 -8.89
N SER A 309 1.80 -1.83 -9.80
CA SER A 309 0.34 -1.85 -9.81
C SER A 309 -0.19 -3.24 -10.23
N PRO A 310 -1.28 -3.73 -9.62
CA PRO A 310 -1.75 -5.10 -9.85
C PRO A 310 -2.23 -5.32 -11.30
N GLY A 311 -2.22 -6.58 -11.72
CA GLY A 311 -2.66 -7.02 -13.04
C GLY A 311 -1.58 -7.01 -14.12
N SER A 312 -1.87 -7.70 -15.22
CA SER A 312 -0.92 -7.91 -16.31
C SER A 312 -0.88 -6.74 -17.30
N THR A 313 0.26 -6.56 -17.96
CA THR A 313 0.39 -5.62 -19.07
C THR A 313 -0.26 -6.19 -20.33
N ILE A 314 -0.99 -5.35 -21.05
CA ILE A 314 -1.67 -5.68 -22.31
C ILE A 314 -1.03 -4.84 -23.42
N SER A 315 -0.66 -5.48 -24.54
CA SER A 315 -0.15 -4.79 -25.73
C SER A 315 -1.29 -4.50 -26.70
N LYS A 316 -1.42 -3.25 -27.13
CA LYS A 316 -2.39 -2.81 -28.13
C LYS A 316 -1.76 -1.77 -29.05
N ASN A 317 -1.75 -2.02 -30.35
CA ASN A 317 -1.18 -1.14 -31.38
C ASN A 317 0.26 -0.69 -31.07
N GLY A 318 1.13 -1.63 -30.65
CA GLY A 318 2.53 -1.35 -30.30
C GLY A 318 2.73 -0.67 -28.94
N ASN A 319 1.67 -0.25 -28.26
CA ASN A 319 1.72 0.39 -26.95
C ASN A 319 1.33 -0.57 -25.83
N ARG A 320 1.95 -0.43 -24.66
CA ARG A 320 1.63 -1.22 -23.45
C ARG A 320 0.65 -0.48 -22.55
N TYR A 321 -0.30 -1.21 -21.99
CA TYR A 321 -1.34 -0.71 -21.09
C TYR A 321 -1.52 -1.63 -19.88
N LYS A 322 -2.14 -1.11 -18.82
CA LYS A 322 -2.78 -1.92 -17.77
C LYS A 322 -4.25 -1.52 -17.63
N ILE A 323 -5.04 -2.36 -16.97
CA ILE A 323 -6.45 -2.09 -16.66
C ILE A 323 -6.52 -1.25 -15.39
N TYR A 324 -7.33 -0.19 -15.41
CA TYR A 324 -7.64 0.64 -14.25
C TYR A 324 -9.16 0.71 -14.04
N ARG A 325 -9.63 0.37 -12.84
CA ARG A 325 -11.06 0.21 -12.52
C ARG A 325 -11.46 1.02 -11.30
N GLY A 326 -12.65 1.60 -11.36
CA GLY A 326 -13.23 2.33 -10.23
C GLY A 326 -13.81 1.35 -9.24
N MET A 327 -13.61 1.54 -7.94
CA MET A 327 -14.18 0.63 -6.94
C MET A 327 -15.71 0.61 -6.97
N ALA A 328 -16.35 1.69 -7.45
CA ALA A 328 -17.78 1.74 -7.69
C ALA A 328 -18.21 1.26 -9.10
N SER A 329 -17.28 0.75 -9.92
CA SER A 329 -17.61 0.17 -11.23
C SER A 329 -18.26 -1.20 -11.07
N LEU A 330 -19.08 -1.59 -12.05
CA LEU A 330 -19.77 -2.87 -12.06
C LEU A 330 -18.79 -4.04 -11.98
N ALA A 331 -17.64 -3.97 -12.68
CA ALA A 331 -16.66 -5.04 -12.68
C ALA A 331 -15.96 -5.18 -11.32
N ALA A 332 -15.66 -4.07 -10.66
CA ALA A 332 -15.07 -4.10 -9.32
C ALA A 332 -16.07 -4.64 -8.28
N ALA A 333 -17.33 -4.20 -8.33
CA ALA A 333 -18.40 -4.70 -7.47
C ALA A 333 -18.64 -6.22 -7.67
N ARG A 334 -18.63 -6.69 -8.93
CA ARG A 334 -18.73 -8.12 -9.27
C ARG A 334 -17.56 -8.93 -8.76
N GLY A 335 -16.33 -8.44 -8.97
CA GLY A 335 -15.13 -9.11 -8.47
C GLY A 335 -15.15 -9.27 -6.95
N ARG A 336 -15.64 -8.24 -6.25
CA ARG A 336 -15.87 -8.31 -4.81
C ARG A 336 -16.92 -9.36 -4.43
N LYS A 337 -18.13 -9.30 -4.99
CA LYS A 337 -19.22 -10.25 -4.67
C LYS A 337 -18.79 -11.70 -4.95
N SER A 338 -18.11 -11.94 -6.07
CA SER A 338 -17.61 -13.27 -6.43
C SER A 338 -16.60 -13.80 -5.41
N LYS A 339 -15.68 -12.97 -4.92
CA LYS A 339 -14.72 -13.34 -3.88
C LYS A 339 -15.38 -13.55 -2.51
N GLU A 340 -16.35 -12.72 -2.15
CA GLU A 340 -17.05 -12.81 -0.85
C GLU A 340 -17.99 -14.02 -0.76
N THR A 341 -18.65 -14.40 -1.86
CA THR A 341 -19.71 -15.42 -1.85
C THR A 341 -19.30 -16.76 -2.48
N GLY A 342 -18.17 -16.80 -3.20
CA GLY A 342 -17.78 -17.97 -4.01
C GLY A 342 -18.69 -18.24 -5.21
N LEU A 343 -19.73 -17.41 -5.42
CA LEU A 343 -20.70 -17.54 -6.50
C LEU A 343 -20.39 -16.53 -7.61
N VAL A 344 -20.32 -17.01 -8.84
CA VAL A 344 -20.37 -16.15 -10.03
C VAL A 344 -21.84 -15.88 -10.31
N ASP A 345 -22.41 -14.96 -9.56
CA ASP A 345 -23.83 -14.66 -9.70
C ASP A 345 -24.08 -13.89 -11.01
N LEU A 346 -24.46 -14.65 -12.04
CA LEU A 346 -24.83 -14.16 -13.38
C LEU A 346 -26.26 -13.60 -13.41
N ALA A 347 -27.05 -13.77 -12.34
CA ALA A 347 -28.50 -13.62 -12.37
C ALA A 347 -29.07 -12.47 -11.51
N ASP A 348 -28.32 -11.92 -10.54
CA ASP A 348 -28.81 -10.75 -9.79
C ASP A 348 -28.82 -9.48 -10.66
N ASP A 349 -29.96 -8.79 -10.62
CA ASP A 349 -30.45 -7.76 -11.53
C ASP A 349 -29.38 -6.73 -11.95
N LEU A 350 -28.84 -6.94 -13.15
CA LEU A 350 -27.94 -6.02 -13.85
C LEU A 350 -28.53 -4.59 -13.95
N ASN A 351 -29.85 -4.47 -13.88
CA ASN A 351 -30.57 -3.21 -13.96
C ASN A 351 -30.57 -2.40 -12.66
N ASP A 352 -30.34 -3.03 -11.50
CA ASP A 352 -30.51 -2.37 -10.19
C ASP A 352 -29.20 -1.76 -9.66
N TYR A 353 -28.04 -2.08 -10.25
CA TYR A 353 -26.76 -1.50 -9.84
C TYR A 353 -26.40 -0.26 -10.65
N VAL A 354 -26.56 0.91 -10.03
CA VAL A 354 -26.15 2.19 -10.62
C VAL A 354 -24.67 2.41 -10.36
N ALA A 355 -23.83 2.18 -11.37
CA ALA A 355 -22.38 2.31 -11.26
C ALA A 355 -21.92 3.78 -11.20
N GLU A 356 -21.11 4.12 -10.19
CA GLU A 356 -20.49 5.45 -10.03
C GLU A 356 -19.01 5.48 -10.47
N GLY A 357 -18.53 4.39 -11.08
CA GLY A 357 -17.16 4.28 -11.59
C GLY A 357 -17.08 3.59 -12.95
N VAL A 358 -16.02 3.87 -13.69
CA VAL A 358 -15.74 3.28 -15.01
C VAL A 358 -14.48 2.41 -14.99
N ASP A 359 -14.38 1.54 -16.00
CA ASP A 359 -13.20 0.75 -16.30
C ASP A 359 -12.51 1.30 -17.55
N GLY A 360 -11.18 1.37 -17.54
CA GLY A 360 -10.42 1.89 -18.67
C GLY A 360 -9.02 1.31 -18.78
N PHE A 361 -8.39 1.54 -19.92
CA PHE A 361 -6.97 1.27 -20.12
C PHE A 361 -6.16 2.50 -19.71
N VAL A 362 -5.08 2.28 -18.98
CA VAL A 362 -4.07 3.30 -18.68
C VAL A 362 -2.75 2.91 -19.33
N PRO A 363 -1.99 3.85 -19.91
CA PRO A 363 -0.67 3.55 -20.45
C PRO A 363 0.24 2.95 -19.38
N TYR A 364 1.13 2.05 -19.81
CA TYR A 364 2.22 1.57 -18.97
C TYR A 364 3.20 2.70 -18.66
N LYS A 365 3.69 2.77 -17.41
CA LYS A 365 4.46 3.91 -16.90
C LYS A 365 5.84 3.59 -16.33
N GLY A 366 6.29 2.33 -16.39
CA GLY A 366 7.53 1.91 -15.73
C GLY A 366 7.35 1.72 -14.23
N THR A 367 8.40 2.00 -13.46
CA THR A 367 8.41 1.75 -12.01
C THR A 367 7.68 2.83 -11.23
N VAL A 368 7.12 2.48 -10.07
CA VAL A 368 6.51 3.45 -9.15
C VAL A 368 7.53 4.44 -8.60
N THR A 369 8.77 3.98 -8.37
CA THR A 369 9.87 4.80 -7.86
C THR A 369 10.17 6.00 -8.76
N ASP A 370 10.18 5.79 -10.08
CA ASP A 370 10.45 6.88 -11.03
C ASP A 370 9.34 7.95 -10.99
N ILE A 371 8.08 7.52 -10.91
CA ILE A 371 6.94 8.43 -10.78
C ILE A 371 7.03 9.22 -9.46
N LEU A 372 7.34 8.56 -8.34
CA LEU A 372 7.43 9.21 -7.03
C LEU A 372 8.57 10.23 -6.98
N LYS A 373 9.73 9.93 -7.59
CA LYS A 373 10.84 10.89 -7.73
C LYS A 373 10.41 12.15 -8.49
N GLN A 374 9.67 12.00 -9.58
CA GLN A 374 9.16 13.14 -10.36
C GLN A 374 8.14 13.96 -9.57
N ILE A 375 7.19 13.29 -8.90
CA ILE A 375 6.17 13.97 -8.10
C ILE A 375 6.79 14.76 -6.94
N THR A 376 7.65 14.10 -6.16
CA THR A 376 8.32 14.73 -5.00
C THR A 376 9.27 15.84 -5.44
N GLY A 377 9.98 15.69 -6.56
CA GLY A 377 10.78 16.76 -7.16
C GLY A 377 9.94 17.99 -7.53
N GLY A 378 8.77 17.79 -8.13
CA GLY A 378 7.85 18.89 -8.46
C GLY A 378 7.24 19.55 -7.22
N ILE A 379 6.94 18.78 -6.15
CA ILE A 379 6.49 19.33 -4.86
C ILE A 379 7.59 20.18 -4.22
N ARG A 380 8.85 19.73 -4.25
CA ARG A 380 10.01 20.50 -3.75
C ARG A 380 10.20 21.81 -4.54
N SER A 381 9.98 21.79 -5.85
CA SER A 381 9.93 23.02 -6.65
C SER A 381 8.80 23.93 -6.17
N GLY A 382 7.59 23.38 -5.98
CA GLY A 382 6.44 24.09 -5.43
C GLY A 382 6.68 24.74 -4.06
N LEU A 383 7.38 24.04 -3.15
CA LEU A 383 7.83 24.56 -1.86
C LEU A 383 8.65 25.84 -2.02
N SER A 384 9.61 25.83 -2.96
CA SER A 384 10.44 27.00 -3.27
C SER A 384 9.62 28.18 -3.79
N TYR A 385 8.62 27.95 -4.65
CA TYR A 385 7.74 29.01 -5.16
C TYR A 385 6.83 29.60 -4.07
N CYS A 386 6.51 28.83 -3.03
CA CYS A 386 5.78 29.33 -1.85
C CYS A 386 6.72 29.93 -0.79
N GLY A 387 8.02 30.09 -1.08
CA GLY A 387 9.00 30.64 -0.13
C GLY A 387 9.18 29.79 1.13
N GLY A 388 9.00 28.46 1.06
CA GLY A 388 9.07 27.56 2.20
C GLY A 388 10.05 26.39 2.00
N HIS A 389 10.47 25.79 3.12
CA HIS A 389 11.30 24.58 3.16
C HIS A 389 10.55 23.37 3.73
N THR A 390 9.33 23.57 4.22
CA THR A 390 8.48 22.54 4.82
C THR A 390 7.04 22.68 4.33
N ILE A 391 6.24 21.61 4.42
CA ILE A 391 4.83 21.64 4.05
C ILE A 391 4.04 22.67 4.89
N SER A 392 4.33 22.79 6.19
CA SER A 392 3.71 23.81 7.04
C SER A 392 4.00 25.22 6.53
N GLN A 393 5.26 25.53 6.21
CA GLN A 393 5.61 26.84 5.65
C GLN A 393 4.93 27.10 4.30
N MET A 394 4.81 26.08 3.44
CA MET A 394 4.03 26.21 2.20
C MET A 394 2.57 26.57 2.51
N GLN A 395 1.94 25.90 3.46
CA GLN A 395 0.55 26.15 3.83
C GLN A 395 0.34 27.56 4.42
N ASP A 396 1.28 28.05 5.21
CA ASP A 396 1.20 29.38 5.82
C ASP A 396 1.49 30.51 4.81
N ASN A 397 2.35 30.25 3.80
CA ASN A 397 2.78 31.26 2.83
C ASN A 397 1.98 31.27 1.52
N ALA A 398 1.26 30.19 1.19
CA ALA A 398 0.67 30.03 -0.12
C ALA A 398 -0.43 31.04 -0.41
N GLU A 399 -0.32 31.72 -1.54
CA GLU A 399 -1.36 32.56 -2.11
C GLU A 399 -1.86 31.97 -3.42
N PHE A 400 -3.18 32.03 -3.64
CA PHE A 400 -3.82 31.48 -4.83
C PHE A 400 -4.44 32.57 -5.69
N ILE A 401 -4.27 32.45 -7.01
CA ILE A 401 -4.95 33.27 -8.00
C ILE A 401 -5.80 32.41 -8.92
N LYS A 402 -7.05 32.82 -9.15
CA LYS A 402 -7.95 32.13 -10.07
C LYS A 402 -7.56 32.44 -11.51
N MET A 403 -7.46 31.40 -12.33
CA MET A 403 -7.15 31.50 -13.75
C MET A 403 -8.41 31.28 -14.60
N SER A 404 -8.51 31.99 -15.73
CA SER A 404 -9.50 31.72 -16.77
C SER A 404 -9.09 30.50 -17.60
N GLY A 405 -9.98 30.03 -18.48
CA GLY A 405 -9.62 28.97 -19.43
C GLY A 405 -8.45 29.35 -20.34
N ALA A 406 -8.35 30.63 -20.74
CA ALA A 406 -7.24 31.15 -21.52
C ALA A 406 -5.92 31.13 -20.73
N GLY A 407 -5.94 31.57 -19.46
CA GLY A 407 -4.75 31.49 -18.59
C GLY A 407 -4.28 30.05 -18.34
N PHE A 408 -5.22 29.09 -18.28
CA PHE A 408 -4.86 27.67 -18.20
C PHE A 408 -4.25 27.14 -19.51
N ALA A 409 -4.70 27.63 -20.67
CA ALA A 409 -4.10 27.28 -21.95
C ALA A 409 -2.66 27.82 -22.08
N GLU A 410 -2.43 29.07 -21.66
CA GLU A 410 -1.09 29.69 -21.55
C GLU A 410 -0.17 28.91 -20.60
N SER A 411 -0.71 28.29 -19.55
CA SER A 411 0.10 27.51 -18.59
C SER A 411 0.66 26.19 -19.15
N LYS A 412 0.23 25.75 -20.33
CA LYS A 412 0.73 24.54 -21.01
C LYS A 412 1.75 24.92 -22.08
N PRO A 413 2.58 23.97 -22.58
CA PRO A 413 3.37 24.25 -23.78
C PRO A 413 2.46 24.75 -24.91
N HIS A 414 2.80 25.91 -25.45
CA HIS A 414 2.14 26.55 -26.59
C HIS A 414 3.20 27.11 -27.54
N ASP A 415 2.83 27.24 -28.82
CA ASP A 415 3.68 27.77 -29.91
C ASP A 415 4.97 26.96 -30.20
N VAL A 416 4.99 25.67 -29.82
CA VAL A 416 6.12 24.76 -30.07
C VAL A 416 5.63 23.34 -30.38
N ASP A 417 6.41 22.61 -31.18
CA ASP A 417 6.29 21.15 -31.30
C ASP A 417 7.10 20.50 -30.18
N LEU A 418 6.44 19.66 -29.39
CA LEU A 418 7.10 18.89 -28.34
C LEU A 418 7.96 17.79 -28.99
N MET A 419 9.24 17.74 -28.61
CA MET A 419 10.20 16.72 -29.06
C MET A 419 9.92 15.34 -28.49
#